data_AF-A0A8S2XM69-F1
#
_entry.id   AF-A0A8S2XM69-F1
#
_cell.length_a   1.000
_cell.length_b   1.000
_cell.length_c   1.000
_cell.angle_alpha   90.00
_cell.angle_beta   90.00
_cell.angle_gamma   90.00
#
_symmetry.space_group_name_H-M   'P 1'
#
loop_
_entity.id
_entity.type
_entity.pdbx_description
1 polymer ?
#
loop_
_entity_poly.entity_id
_entity_poly.type
_entity_poly.pdbx_seq_one_letter_code
_entity_poly.pdbx_strand_id
1 'polypeptide(L)'
;MTSETKKHLMPKLDCQLSTLYGLVHVSYTRDERDTVSNSILLRVTIPPNAQARVMFEPLFVGGQCKVLIEGNKVIWSSDVDTMNDQRFGIEKDSATRLMTVHVGSGHYEFQALWQ
;
A
#
# COMPACT_ATOMS: atom_id res chain seq x y z
N MET A 1 -12.30 -12.82 24.30
CA MET A 1 -11.73 -13.15 22.97
C MET A 1 -12.77 -12.80 21.93
N THR A 2 -12.74 -11.56 21.44
CA THR A 2 -13.59 -11.13 20.33
C THR A 2 -12.99 -11.69 19.04
N SER A 3 -13.62 -12.75 18.53
CA SER A 3 -13.48 -13.15 17.14
C SER A 3 -13.94 -11.99 16.27
N GLU A 4 -13.02 -11.14 15.81
CA GLU A 4 -13.30 -10.21 14.72
C GLU A 4 -13.43 -11.01 13.43
N THR A 5 -14.60 -11.61 13.29
CA THR A 5 -15.05 -12.32 12.11
C THR A 5 -15.12 -11.29 10.98
N LYS A 6 -14.05 -11.26 10.18
CA LYS A 6 -13.93 -10.58 8.89
C LYS A 6 -14.31 -9.09 8.92
N LYS A 7 -13.29 -8.22 9.03
CA LYS A 7 -13.35 -6.93 8.30
C LYS A 7 -13.73 -7.31 6.86
N HIS A 8 -14.98 -7.06 6.47
CA HIS A 8 -15.49 -7.27 5.12
C HIS A 8 -14.86 -6.20 4.23
N LEU A 9 -13.55 -6.32 4.00
CA LEU A 9 -12.81 -5.46 3.12
C LEU A 9 -13.35 -5.69 1.72
N MET A 10 -13.62 -4.60 1.01
CA MET A 10 -14.03 -4.70 -0.38
C MET A 10 -12.93 -5.44 -1.17
N PRO A 11 -13.28 -6.42 -2.01
CA PRO A 11 -12.29 -7.22 -2.74
C PRO A 11 -11.54 -6.40 -3.79
N LYS A 12 -12.18 -5.36 -4.32
CA LYS A 12 -11.61 -4.44 -5.28
C LYS A 12 -12.21 -3.06 -5.14
N LEU A 13 -11.43 -2.06 -5.52
CA LEU A 13 -11.86 -0.67 -5.70
C LEU A 13 -11.22 -0.16 -6.99
N ASP A 14 -11.97 0.64 -7.73
CA ASP A 14 -11.45 1.42 -8.85
C ASP A 14 -12.16 2.77 -8.80
N CYS A 15 -11.41 3.82 -8.51
CA CYS A 15 -11.96 5.16 -8.37
C CYS A 15 -11.03 6.21 -8.97
N GLN A 16 -11.65 7.28 -9.45
CA GLN A 16 -10.98 8.42 -10.02
C GLN A 16 -11.48 9.68 -9.34
N LEU A 17 -10.54 10.50 -8.87
CA LEU A 17 -10.82 11.76 -8.20
C LEU A 17 -10.31 12.91 -9.06
N SER A 18 -11.19 13.85 -9.36
CA SER A 18 -10.81 15.10 -10.01
C SER A 18 -10.37 16.11 -8.97
N THR A 19 -9.16 16.64 -9.15
CA THR A 19 -8.57 17.68 -8.29
C THR A 19 -8.24 18.91 -9.13
N LEU A 20 -7.90 20.03 -8.48
CA LEU A 20 -7.42 21.23 -9.17
C LEU A 20 -6.14 20.99 -10.00
N TYR A 21 -5.38 19.94 -9.68
CA TYR A 21 -4.10 19.61 -10.32
C TYR A 21 -4.20 18.47 -11.35
N GLY A 22 -5.42 17.99 -11.61
CA GLY A 22 -5.68 16.89 -12.53
C GLY A 22 -6.32 15.69 -11.86
N LEU A 23 -6.24 14.54 -12.54
CA LEU A 23 -6.95 13.33 -12.16
C LEU A 23 -6.03 12.43 -11.33
N VAL A 24 -6.49 12.07 -10.13
CA VAL A 24 -5.88 11.00 -9.34
C VAL A 24 -6.68 9.73 -9.61
N HIS A 25 -6.00 8.67 -10.01
CA HIS A 25 -6.62 7.35 -10.17
C HIS A 25 -6.10 6.43 -9.09
N VAL A 26 -7.01 5.72 -8.41
CA VAL A 26 -6.68 4.74 -7.40
C VAL A 26 -7.48 3.48 -7.70
N SER A 27 -6.79 2.37 -7.92
CA SER A 27 -7.43 1.06 -7.96
C SER A 27 -6.69 0.13 -7.02
N TYR A 28 -7.42 -0.72 -6.31
CA TYR A 28 -6.81 -1.81 -5.61
C TYR A 28 -7.57 -3.10 -5.85
N THR A 29 -6.84 -4.21 -5.80
CA THR A 29 -7.41 -5.55 -5.81
C THR A 29 -6.75 -6.34 -4.70
N ARG A 30 -7.57 -6.99 -3.89
CA ARG A 30 -7.13 -8.01 -2.95
C ARG A 30 -6.93 -9.29 -3.75
N ASP A 31 -5.73 -9.86 -3.72
CA ASP A 31 -5.49 -11.13 -4.39
C ASP A 31 -6.16 -12.24 -3.57
N GLU A 32 -7.41 -12.59 -3.92
CA GLU A 32 -8.16 -13.69 -3.33
C GLU A 32 -7.84 -15.04 -4.00
N ARG A 33 -6.94 -15.04 -5.00
CA ARG A 33 -6.38 -16.29 -5.49
C ARG A 33 -5.36 -16.73 -4.45
N ASP A 34 -5.48 -17.95 -3.96
CA ASP A 34 -4.72 -18.58 -2.86
C ASP A 34 -3.18 -18.61 -3.01
N THR A 35 -2.60 -17.82 -3.92
CA THR A 35 -1.16 -17.69 -4.15
C THR A 35 -0.46 -16.80 -3.11
N VAL A 36 -1.10 -15.72 -2.63
CA VAL A 36 -0.51 -14.82 -1.60
C VAL A 36 -1.60 -14.30 -0.64
N SER A 37 -1.80 -15.01 0.46
CA SER A 37 -2.70 -14.59 1.55
C SER A 37 -2.31 -13.22 2.11
N ASN A 38 -3.30 -12.42 2.51
CA ASN A 38 -3.12 -11.10 3.14
C ASN A 38 -2.31 -10.09 2.31
N SER A 39 -2.59 -10.00 1.00
CA SER A 39 -1.96 -9.03 0.11
C SER A 39 -2.96 -8.12 -0.59
N ILE A 40 -2.50 -6.90 -0.91
CA ILE A 40 -3.24 -5.92 -1.71
C ILE A 40 -2.32 -5.41 -2.80
N LEU A 41 -2.79 -5.48 -4.05
CA LEU A 41 -2.20 -4.79 -5.19
C LEU A 41 -2.91 -3.45 -5.38
N LEU A 42 -2.17 -2.37 -5.17
CA LEU A 42 -2.63 -0.98 -5.28
C LEU A 42 -1.96 -0.33 -6.49
N ARG A 43 -2.75 0.21 -7.40
CA ARG A 43 -2.29 1.06 -8.50
C ARG A 43 -2.73 2.49 -8.24
N VAL A 44 -1.80 3.41 -8.37
CA VAL A 44 -2.07 4.83 -8.15
C VAL A 44 -1.41 5.67 -9.23
N THR A 45 -2.19 6.61 -9.78
CA THR A 45 -1.71 7.62 -10.71
C THR A 45 -1.79 8.97 -10.05
N ILE A 46 -0.64 9.63 -9.91
CA ILE A 46 -0.50 10.97 -9.35
C ILE A 46 -0.27 11.96 -10.49
N PRO A 47 -1.10 13.02 -10.62
CA PRO A 47 -0.99 13.97 -11.71
C PRO A 47 0.35 14.74 -11.68
N PRO A 48 0.75 15.36 -12.80
CA PRO A 48 1.97 16.16 -12.88
C PRO A 48 2.05 17.26 -11.82
N ASN A 49 3.26 17.52 -11.32
CA ASN A 49 3.57 18.54 -10.31
C ASN A 49 2.85 18.34 -8.96
N ALA A 50 2.41 17.11 -8.68
CA ALA A 50 1.84 16.73 -7.39
C ALA A 50 2.73 15.72 -6.65
N GLN A 51 2.59 15.72 -5.33
CA GLN A 51 3.16 14.72 -4.42
C GLN A 51 2.02 14.07 -3.65
N ALA A 52 2.21 12.81 -3.26
CA ALA A 52 1.22 12.08 -2.50
C ALA A 52 1.87 11.20 -1.43
N ARG A 53 1.04 10.82 -0.46
CA ARG A 53 1.39 9.87 0.60
C ARG A 53 0.46 8.67 0.45
N VAL A 54 1.03 7.53 0.13
CA VAL A 54 0.30 6.27 0.04
C VAL A 54 0.43 5.57 1.37
N MET A 55 -0.70 5.32 2.02
CA MET A 55 -0.76 4.86 3.40
C MET A 55 -1.33 3.43 3.44
N PHE A 56 -0.58 2.51 4.03
CA PHE A 56 -0.94 1.11 4.19
C PHE A 56 -1.23 0.84 5.67
N GLU A 57 -2.51 0.83 6.00
CA GLU A 57 -3.00 0.55 7.36
C GLU A 57 -2.91 -0.95 7.69
N PRO A 58 -2.91 -1.32 8.98
CA PRO A 58 -3.12 -2.70 9.43
C PRO A 58 -4.40 -3.32 8.84
N LEU A 59 -4.23 -4.43 8.11
CA LEU A 59 -5.34 -5.13 7.46
C LEU A 59 -6.29 -5.78 8.48
N PHE A 60 -5.74 -6.28 9.58
CA PHE A 60 -6.44 -6.93 10.70
C PHE A 60 -5.79 -6.52 12.02
N VAL A 61 -6.45 -6.78 13.16
CA VAL A 61 -5.91 -6.46 14.48
C VAL A 61 -4.58 -7.17 14.68
N GLY A 62 -3.53 -6.39 14.93
CA GLY A 62 -2.17 -6.89 15.07
C GLY A 62 -1.44 -7.16 13.75
N GLY A 63 -2.10 -7.04 12.60
CA GLY A 63 -1.45 -7.15 11.30
C GLY A 63 -0.49 -5.99 11.06
N GLN A 64 0.69 -6.26 10.51
CA GLN A 64 1.61 -5.23 10.07
C GLN A 64 2.09 -5.51 8.66
N CYS A 65 2.41 -4.43 7.91
CA CYS A 65 3.08 -4.59 6.63
C CYS A 65 4.40 -5.33 6.84
N LYS A 66 4.59 -6.41 6.09
CA LYS A 66 5.75 -7.29 6.11
C LYS A 66 6.69 -6.98 4.96
N VAL A 67 6.13 -6.86 3.77
CA VAL A 67 6.86 -6.60 2.53
C VAL A 67 6.06 -5.60 1.70
N LEU A 68 6.77 -4.65 1.11
CA LEU A 68 6.24 -3.72 0.13
C LEU A 68 7.05 -3.83 -1.16
N ILE A 69 6.36 -4.04 -2.27
CA ILE A 69 6.92 -4.23 -3.60
C ILE A 69 6.38 -3.11 -4.49
N GLU A 70 7.22 -2.51 -5.32
CA GLU A 70 6.80 -1.62 -6.40
C GLU A 70 7.19 -2.24 -7.75
N GLY A 71 6.20 -2.45 -8.62
CA GLY A 71 6.33 -3.30 -9.81
C GLY A 71 6.82 -4.70 -9.44
N ASN A 72 8.09 -5.00 -9.73
CA ASN A 72 8.74 -6.28 -9.43
C ASN A 72 9.90 -6.16 -8.42
N LYS A 73 10.05 -5.03 -7.74
CA LYS A 73 11.16 -4.77 -6.81
C LYS A 73 10.65 -4.59 -5.39
N VAL A 74 11.22 -5.35 -4.45
CA VAL A 74 11.01 -5.10 -3.02
C VAL A 74 11.62 -3.73 -2.68
N ILE A 75 10.77 -2.80 -2.26
CA ILE A 75 11.19 -1.45 -1.86
C ILE A 75 11.31 -1.32 -0.35
N TRP A 76 10.66 -2.21 0.40
CA TRP A 76 10.78 -2.33 1.85
C TRP A 76 10.44 -3.74 2.34
N SER A 77 11.14 -4.23 3.37
CA SER A 77 10.84 -5.48 4.07
C SER A 77 11.16 -5.36 5.55
N SER A 78 10.33 -5.95 6.42
CA SER A 78 10.60 -5.97 7.86
C SER A 78 11.77 -6.87 8.26
N ASP A 79 12.15 -7.82 7.41
CA ASP A 79 13.21 -8.80 7.70
C ASP A 79 14.60 -8.26 7.38
N VAL A 80 14.68 -7.16 6.62
CA VAL A 80 15.93 -6.62 6.11
C VAL A 80 15.93 -5.11 6.30
N ASP A 81 16.55 -4.66 7.40
CA ASP A 81 16.66 -3.22 7.74
C ASP A 81 17.36 -2.38 6.66
N THR A 82 18.11 -3.01 5.75
CA THR A 82 18.88 -2.34 4.68
C THR A 82 18.18 -2.28 3.32
N MET A 83 17.01 -2.91 3.14
CA MET A 83 16.26 -2.87 1.89
C MET A 83 15.26 -1.71 1.86
N ASN A 84 15.76 -0.48 1.98
CA ASN A 84 14.95 0.70 1.70
C ASN A 84 15.44 1.30 0.37
N ASP A 85 14.62 1.21 -0.67
CA ASP A 85 14.95 1.88 -1.93
C ASP A 85 14.90 3.39 -1.70
N GLN A 86 16.07 4.04 -1.72
CA GLN A 86 16.22 5.48 -1.43
C GLN A 86 15.39 6.39 -2.34
N ARG A 87 14.88 5.87 -3.47
CA ARG A 87 13.94 6.61 -4.33
C ARG A 87 12.59 6.85 -3.68
N PHE A 88 12.22 6.04 -2.68
CA PHE A 88 10.98 6.17 -1.94
C PHE A 88 11.28 6.62 -0.51
N GLY A 89 10.61 7.70 -0.08
CA GLY A 89 10.56 8.04 1.34
C GLY A 89 9.57 7.09 2.02
N ILE A 90 10.05 6.09 2.76
CA ILE A 90 9.21 5.11 3.45
C ILE A 90 9.30 5.33 4.96
N GLU A 91 8.16 5.60 5.57
CA GLU A 91 8.01 5.81 7.01
C GLU A 91 7.18 4.68 7.63
N LYS A 92 7.59 4.19 8.81
CA LYS A 92 6.84 3.23 9.61
C LYS A 92 6.55 3.83 10.98
N ASP A 93 5.27 3.95 11.31
CA ASP A 93 4.85 4.32 12.65
C ASP A 93 4.76 3.04 13.52
N SER A 94 5.57 2.99 14.57
CA SER A 94 5.62 1.85 15.49
C SER A 94 4.40 1.75 16.42
N ALA A 95 3.71 2.86 16.69
CA ALA A 95 2.53 2.89 17.54
C ALA A 95 1.29 2.40 16.78
N THR A 96 1.10 2.88 15.55
CA THR A 96 -0.09 2.55 14.73
C THR A 96 0.14 1.39 13.76
N ARG A 97 1.40 0.96 13.56
CA ARG A 97 1.83 -0.02 12.55
C ARG A 97 1.52 0.40 11.11
N LEU A 98 1.23 1.69 10.91
CA LEU A 98 0.98 2.31 9.63
C LEU A 98 2.30 2.44 8.84
N MET A 99 2.24 2.09 7.57
CA MET A 99 3.33 2.33 6.63
C MET A 99 2.94 3.43 5.66
N THR A 100 3.81 4.42 5.46
CA THR A 100 3.59 5.52 4.53
C THR A 100 4.69 5.56 3.49
N VAL A 101 4.31 5.65 2.22
CA VAL A 101 5.21 5.82 1.08
C VAL A 101 4.99 7.19 0.48
N HIS A 102 6.06 7.96 0.39
CA HIS A 102 6.06 9.28 -0.23
C HIS A 102 6.38 9.12 -1.71
N VAL A 103 5.46 9.57 -2.55
CA VAL A 103 5.56 9.45 -4.01
C VAL A 103 5.38 10.81 -4.69
N GLY A 104 6.03 10.97 -5.84
CA GLY A 104 5.86 12.12 -6.71
C GLY A 104 4.77 11.88 -7.76
N SER A 105 4.81 12.69 -8.80
CA SER A 105 3.97 12.50 -9.99
C SER A 105 4.38 11.25 -10.74
N GLY A 106 3.41 10.49 -11.24
CA GLY A 106 3.70 9.26 -11.97
C GLY A 106 2.64 8.19 -11.78
N HIS A 107 2.96 7.00 -12.27
CA HIS A 107 2.14 5.80 -12.15
C HIS A 107 2.92 4.81 -11.30
N TYR A 108 2.27 4.26 -10.29
CA TYR A 108 2.88 3.33 -9.35
C TYR A 108 2.00 2.10 -9.19
N GLU A 109 2.64 0.94 -9.06
CA GLU A 109 1.98 -0.31 -8.72
C GLU A 109 2.64 -0.88 -7.47
N PHE A 110 1.95 -0.79 -6.34
CA PHE A 110 2.41 -1.29 -5.06
C PHE A 110 1.74 -2.61 -4.70
N GLN A 111 2.51 -3.62 -4.34
CA GLN A 111 1.99 -4.80 -3.67
C GLN A 111 2.45 -4.80 -2.21
N ALA A 112 1.47 -4.70 -1.30
CA ALA A 112 1.70 -4.77 0.13
C ALA A 112 1.25 -6.13 0.66
N LEU A 113 2.07 -6.73 1.53
CA LEU A 113 1.81 -8.02 2.18
C LEU A 113 1.78 -7.81 3.70
N TRP A 114 0.78 -8.37 4.38
CA TRP A 114 0.63 -8.27 5.83
C TRP A 114 0.87 -9.62 6.53
N GLN A 115 1.48 -9.56 7.72
CA GLN A 115 1.66 -10.68 8.64
C GLN A 115 1.01 -10.35 10.00
#